data_AF-A0A7S3AXD9-F1
#
_entry.id   AF-A0A7S3AXD9-F1
#
_cell.length_a   1.000
_cell.length_b   1.000
_cell.length_c   1.000
_cell.angle_alpha   90.00
_cell.angle_beta   90.00
_cell.angle_gamma   90.00
#
_symmetry.space_group_name_H-M   'P 1'
#
loop_
_entity.id
_entity.type
_entity.pdbx_description
1 polymer ?
#
loop_
_entity_poly.entity_id
_entity_poly.type
_entity_poly.pdbx_seq_one_letter_code
_entity_poly.pdbx_strand_id
1 'polypeptide(L)'
;MASISPMYQVSLQQFLSLFDYSIANSDRAPLASKRIVNIIEFLCFHLTCYIQRGLFERHKQIWTLMLTMRIQTVAGVLPEKSQKMLLTGGGALDITSERPKPFPWLPDNVWLNILQLSRSVPVFRDLPESLVRNDQLWKHWYDEDAPEQTRIPDFEERLTTFDKLLLVRSVREDRALL
;
A
#
# COMPACT_ATOMS: atom_id res chain seq x y z
N MET A 1 10.31 -1.94 13.34
CA MET A 1 9.49 -2.73 14.27
C MET A 1 9.96 -2.65 15.71
N ALA A 2 11.26 -2.75 16.02
CA ALA A 2 11.77 -2.62 17.39
C ALA A 2 11.35 -1.31 18.10
N SER A 3 11.18 -0.22 17.34
CA SER A 3 10.66 1.06 17.85
C SER A 3 9.16 1.03 18.21
N ILE A 4 8.40 0.05 17.71
CA ILE A 4 6.96 -0.12 17.99
C ILE A 4 6.77 -0.92 19.28
N SER A 5 7.59 -1.94 19.49
CA SER A 5 7.57 -2.74 20.73
C SER A 5 8.96 -3.30 21.03
N PRO A 6 9.41 -3.25 22.31
CA PRO A 6 10.65 -3.89 22.73
C PRO A 6 10.70 -5.40 22.43
N MET A 7 9.56 -6.07 22.27
CA MET A 7 9.48 -7.49 21.95
C MET A 7 9.88 -7.81 20.50
N TYR A 8 9.93 -6.81 19.61
CA TYR A 8 10.20 -7.01 18.18
C TYR A 8 11.68 -6.87 17.82
N GLN A 9 12.55 -7.27 18.73
CA GLN A 9 13.98 -7.27 18.53
C GLN A 9 14.44 -8.61 17.95
N VAL A 10 15.22 -8.54 16.87
CA VAL A 10 15.87 -9.69 16.25
C VAL A 10 17.33 -9.33 16.08
N SER A 11 18.22 -10.22 16.52
CA SER A 11 19.65 -9.98 16.39
C SER A 11 20.10 -10.23 14.95
N LEU A 12 21.16 -9.53 14.53
CA LEU A 12 21.77 -9.78 13.23
C LEU A 12 22.25 -11.23 13.11
N GLN A 13 22.76 -11.81 14.20
CA GLN A 13 23.22 -13.21 14.23
C GLN A 13 22.07 -14.19 13.96
N GLN A 14 20.88 -13.97 14.53
CA GLN A 14 19.69 -14.78 14.24
C GLN A 14 19.28 -14.64 12.76
N PHE A 15 19.36 -13.43 12.20
CA PHE A 15 19.09 -13.24 10.78
C PHE A 15 20.09 -14.01 9.90
N LEU A 16 21.38 -13.96 10.21
CA LEU A 16 22.41 -14.68 9.46
C LEU A 16 22.20 -16.21 9.51
N SER A 17 21.82 -16.76 10.67
CA SER A 17 21.53 -18.19 10.75
C SER A 17 20.33 -18.59 9.87
N LEU A 18 19.29 -17.75 9.80
CA LEU A 18 18.14 -17.97 8.91
C LEU A 18 18.53 -17.82 7.43
N PHE A 19 19.45 -16.91 7.12
CA PHE A 19 19.99 -16.71 5.79
C PHE A 19 20.77 -17.94 5.30
N ASP A 20 21.71 -18.45 6.09
CA ASP A 20 22.48 -19.66 5.78
C ASP A 20 21.57 -20.88 5.65
N TYR A 21 20.58 -21.00 6.55
CA TYR A 21 19.55 -22.03 6.46
C TYR A 21 18.77 -21.96 5.14
N SER A 22 18.43 -20.75 4.68
CA SER A 22 17.70 -20.55 3.42
C SER A 22 18.53 -20.90 2.20
N ILE A 23 19.84 -20.65 2.22
CA ILE A 23 20.75 -21.09 1.16
C ILE A 23 20.83 -22.61 1.10
N ALA A 24 20.92 -23.28 2.24
CA ALA A 24 21.06 -24.74 2.30
C ALA A 24 19.79 -25.50 1.86
N ASN A 25 18.60 -24.97 2.20
CA ASN A 25 17.32 -25.69 2.04
C ASN A 25 16.48 -25.27 0.83
N SER A 26 16.82 -24.17 0.17
CA SER A 26 16.11 -23.74 -1.05
C SER A 26 16.39 -24.66 -2.24
N ASP A 27 15.48 -24.67 -3.21
CA ASP A 27 15.54 -25.55 -4.38
C ASP A 27 16.78 -25.35 -5.23
N ARG A 28 17.54 -26.42 -5.41
CA ARG A 28 18.75 -26.42 -6.24
C ARG A 28 18.38 -26.21 -7.70
N ALA A 29 19.18 -25.40 -8.39
CA ALA A 29 19.06 -25.16 -9.81
C ALA A 29 20.46 -25.15 -10.45
N PRO A 30 20.63 -25.74 -11.64
CA PRO A 30 21.92 -25.76 -12.34
C PRO A 30 22.35 -24.37 -12.82
N LEU A 31 21.39 -23.52 -13.15
CA LEU A 31 21.63 -22.14 -13.56
C LEU A 31 21.70 -21.23 -12.32
N ALA A 32 22.81 -20.49 -12.19
CA ALA A 32 23.04 -19.60 -11.05
C ALA A 32 21.94 -18.54 -10.89
N SER A 33 21.47 -17.93 -11.98
CA SER A 33 20.38 -16.94 -11.93
C SER A 33 19.08 -17.54 -11.39
N LYS A 34 18.70 -18.73 -11.84
CA LYS A 34 17.52 -19.44 -11.32
C LYS A 34 17.71 -19.84 -9.84
N ARG A 35 18.92 -20.24 -9.45
CA ARG A 35 19.24 -20.57 -8.06
C ARG A 35 19.07 -19.36 -7.14
N ILE A 36 19.51 -18.18 -7.56
CA ILE A 36 19.38 -16.93 -6.80
C ILE A 36 17.90 -16.61 -6.55
N VAL A 37 17.05 -16.72 -7.57
CA VAL A 37 15.60 -16.49 -7.42
C VAL A 37 14.99 -17.46 -6.39
N ASN A 38 15.30 -18.76 -6.49
CA ASN A 38 14.81 -19.76 -5.55
C ASN A 38 15.26 -19.46 -4.09
N ILE A 39 16.50 -19.00 -3.90
CA ILE A 39 17.01 -18.61 -2.58
C ILE A 39 16.23 -17.40 -2.04
N ILE A 40 16.02 -16.37 -2.88
CA ILE A 40 15.29 -15.15 -2.48
C ILE A 40 13.86 -15.49 -2.08
N GLU A 41 13.15 -16.28 -2.88
CA GLU A 41 11.77 -16.68 -2.60
C GLU A 41 11.66 -17.48 -1.30
N PHE A 42 12.52 -18.48 -1.11
CA PHE A 42 12.55 -19.28 0.11
C PHE A 42 12.89 -18.42 1.33
N LEU A 43 13.92 -17.57 1.24
CA LEU A 43 14.34 -16.69 2.32
C LEU A 43 13.22 -15.72 2.69
N CYS A 44 12.57 -15.08 1.71
CA CYS A 44 11.46 -14.16 1.96
C CYS A 44 10.30 -14.85 2.68
N PHE A 45 9.92 -16.04 2.25
CA PHE A 45 8.87 -16.82 2.91
C PHE A 45 9.28 -17.25 4.32
N HIS A 46 10.45 -17.86 4.46
CA HIS A 46 10.93 -18.39 5.74
C HIS A 46 11.12 -17.30 6.78
N LEU A 47 11.72 -16.17 6.39
CA LEU A 47 11.89 -14.99 7.24
C LEU A 47 10.53 -14.42 7.64
N THR A 48 9.58 -14.35 6.72
CA THR A 48 8.22 -13.87 7.02
C THR A 48 7.54 -14.74 8.07
N CYS A 49 7.57 -16.06 7.92
CA CYS A 49 7.04 -16.97 8.92
C CYS A 49 7.75 -16.82 10.26
N TYR A 50 9.08 -16.70 10.27
CA TYR A 50 9.86 -16.53 11.50
C TYR A 50 9.47 -15.25 12.25
N ILE A 51 9.42 -14.11 11.55
CA ILE A 51 9.09 -12.83 12.17
C ILE A 51 7.63 -12.80 12.62
N GLN A 52 6.69 -13.24 11.80
CA GLN A 52 5.27 -13.24 12.16
C GLN A 52 4.95 -14.11 13.38
N ARG A 53 5.73 -15.15 13.68
CA ARG A 53 5.60 -15.92 14.93
C ARG A 53 5.87 -15.10 16.19
N GLY A 54 6.75 -14.10 16.10
CA GLY A 54 7.09 -13.21 17.22
C GLY A 54 6.27 -11.92 17.27
N LEU A 55 5.45 -11.64 16.25
CA LEU A 55 4.61 -10.44 16.20
C LEU A 55 3.24 -10.70 16.81
N PHE A 56 2.70 -9.71 17.53
CA PHE A 56 1.28 -9.67 17.86
C PHE A 56 0.45 -9.61 16.58
N GLU A 57 -0.72 -10.27 16.59
CA GLU A 57 -1.63 -10.37 15.44
C GLU A 57 -1.91 -9.00 14.81
N ARG A 58 -2.25 -8.02 15.66
CA ARG A 58 -2.52 -6.63 15.26
C ARG A 58 -1.39 -5.93 14.50
N HIS A 59 -0.15 -6.44 14.58
CA HIS A 59 1.02 -5.85 13.92
C HIS A 59 1.51 -6.67 12.72
N LYS A 60 0.88 -7.80 12.39
CA LYS A 60 1.31 -8.64 11.26
C LYS A 60 1.00 -8.01 9.91
N GLN A 61 -0.19 -7.44 9.74
CA GLN A 61 -0.58 -6.77 8.49
C GLN A 61 0.31 -5.56 8.21
N ILE A 62 0.52 -4.67 9.20
CA ILE A 62 1.37 -3.48 9.03
C ILE A 62 2.81 -3.87 8.71
N TRP A 63 3.35 -4.93 9.33
CA TRP A 63 4.67 -5.43 9.01
C TRP A 63 4.77 -5.94 7.57
N THR A 64 3.76 -6.69 7.13
CA THR A 64 3.70 -7.24 5.77
C THR A 64 3.61 -6.13 4.73
N LEU A 65 2.80 -5.10 5.00
CA LEU A 65 2.71 -3.89 4.17
C LEU A 65 4.07 -3.17 4.10
N MET A 66 4.72 -2.93 5.25
CA MET A 66 6.03 -2.28 5.30
C MET A 66 7.10 -3.06 4.52
N LEU A 67 7.13 -4.38 4.65
CA LEU A 67 8.07 -5.24 3.92
C LEU A 67 7.80 -5.17 2.41
N THR A 68 6.54 -5.30 2.01
CA THR A 68 6.12 -5.26 0.60
C THR A 68 6.49 -3.92 -0.04
N MET A 69 6.18 -2.81 0.64
CA MET A 69 6.55 -1.47 0.18
C MET A 69 8.07 -1.34 0.04
N ARG A 70 8.85 -1.82 1.02
CA ARG A 70 10.32 -1.75 0.95
C ARG A 70 10.88 -2.52 -0.24
N ILE A 71 10.34 -3.70 -0.53
CA ILE A 71 10.73 -4.51 -1.69
C ILE A 71 10.43 -3.75 -2.99
N GLN A 72 9.22 -3.20 -3.12
CA GLN A 72 8.82 -2.45 -4.33
C GLN A 72 9.60 -1.14 -4.52
N THR A 73 9.98 -0.47 -3.44
CA THR A 73 10.85 0.72 -3.50
C THR A 73 12.24 0.36 -4.00
N VAL A 74 12.84 -0.73 -3.50
CA VAL A 74 14.15 -1.20 -3.97
C VAL A 74 14.10 -1.66 -5.42
N ALA A 75 12.97 -2.24 -5.85
CA ALA A 75 12.74 -2.62 -7.25
C ALA A 75 12.49 -1.41 -8.18
N GLY A 76 12.34 -0.19 -7.64
CA GLY A 76 12.06 1.02 -8.42
C GLY A 76 10.64 1.12 -8.98
N VAL A 77 9.74 0.23 -8.55
CA VAL A 77 8.34 0.18 -9.03
C VAL A 77 7.47 1.18 -8.28
N LEU A 78 7.74 1.40 -6.97
CA LEU A 78 6.95 2.27 -6.10
C LEU A 78 7.66 3.62 -5.88
N PRO A 79 7.09 4.74 -6.37
CA PRO A 79 7.63 6.07 -6.10
C PRO A 79 7.49 6.45 -4.62
N GLU A 80 8.50 7.13 -4.07
CA GLU A 80 8.50 7.62 -2.69
C GLU A 80 7.30 8.56 -2.40
N LYS A 81 6.88 9.35 -3.40
CA LYS A 81 5.69 10.21 -3.30
C LYS A 81 4.41 9.42 -3.06
N SER A 82 4.23 8.30 -3.76
CA SER A 82 3.07 7.41 -3.59
C SER A 82 3.08 6.75 -2.21
N GLN A 83 4.25 6.37 -1.71
CA GLN A 83 4.40 5.88 -0.33
C GLN A 83 4.05 6.93 0.71
N LYS A 84 4.54 8.17 0.55
CA LYS A 84 4.24 9.26 1.48
C LYS A 84 2.74 9.58 1.49
N MET A 85 2.10 9.55 0.31
CA MET A 85 0.66 9.76 0.17
C MET A 85 -0.16 8.78 1.00
N LEU A 86 0.22 7.50 1.05
CA LEU A 86 -0.44 6.49 1.87
C LEU A 86 -0.43 6.85 3.38
N LEU A 87 0.63 7.53 3.84
CA LEU A 87 0.83 7.87 5.25
C LEU A 87 0.21 9.20 5.66
N THR A 88 0.36 10.24 4.82
CA THR A 88 -0.05 11.60 5.18
C THR A 88 -1.43 11.98 4.65
N GLY A 89 -1.88 11.38 3.55
CA GLY A 89 -3.10 11.80 2.85
C GLY A 89 -3.11 13.30 2.55
N GLY A 90 -4.30 13.89 2.52
CA GLY A 90 -4.57 15.32 2.34
C GLY A 90 -4.64 16.11 3.66
N GLY A 91 -4.22 15.55 4.79
CA GLY A 91 -4.36 16.20 6.11
C GLY A 91 -3.55 17.49 6.31
N ALA A 92 -2.68 17.85 5.37
CA ALA A 92 -1.94 19.10 5.37
C ALA A 92 -2.59 20.22 4.54
N LEU A 93 -3.72 19.94 3.89
CA LEU A 93 -4.45 20.92 3.07
C LEU A 93 -5.59 21.56 3.85
N ASP A 94 -5.79 22.87 3.65
CA ASP A 94 -6.89 23.62 4.24
C ASP A 94 -8.05 23.77 3.25
N ILE A 95 -9.26 23.35 3.64
CA ILE A 95 -10.45 23.38 2.80
C ILE A 95 -10.81 24.78 2.26
N THR A 96 -10.47 25.83 3.01
CA THR A 96 -10.75 27.23 2.64
C THR A 96 -9.82 27.78 1.57
N SER A 97 -8.62 27.20 1.43
CA SER A 97 -7.64 27.60 0.42
C SER A 97 -7.76 26.79 -0.87
N GLU A 98 -8.64 25.80 -0.89
CA GLU A 98 -8.72 24.78 -1.91
C GLU A 98 -9.96 24.92 -2.81
N ARG A 99 -9.97 24.17 -3.91
CA ARG A 99 -11.13 24.09 -4.81
C ARG A 99 -12.36 23.67 -4.00
N PRO A 100 -13.51 24.38 -4.12
CA PRO A 100 -14.71 24.03 -3.39
C PRO A 100 -15.15 22.61 -3.76
N LYS A 101 -15.68 21.90 -2.76
CA LYS A 101 -16.17 20.53 -2.98
C LYS A 101 -17.30 20.53 -4.01
N PRO A 102 -17.32 19.56 -4.94
CA PRO A 102 -18.31 19.53 -6.00
C PRO A 102 -19.69 19.08 -5.49
N PHE A 103 -19.73 18.25 -4.44
CA PHE A 103 -20.94 17.58 -3.99
C PHE A 103 -21.12 17.62 -2.47
N PRO A 104 -22.38 17.67 -1.97
CA PRO A 104 -22.66 17.67 -0.54
C PRO A 104 -22.49 16.30 0.13
N TRP A 105 -22.58 15.21 -0.63
CA TRP A 105 -22.43 13.84 -0.10
C TRP A 105 -20.97 13.50 0.23
N LEU A 106 -20.00 14.21 -0.37
CA LEU A 106 -18.58 13.96 -0.18
C LEU A 106 -18.09 14.70 1.09
N PRO A 107 -17.51 13.98 2.07
CA PRO A 107 -16.91 14.60 3.24
C PRO A 107 -15.71 15.49 2.89
N ASP A 108 -15.48 16.54 3.69
CA ASP A 108 -14.42 17.52 3.42
C ASP A 108 -13.02 16.88 3.51
N ASN A 109 -12.79 15.97 4.46
CA ASN A 109 -11.52 15.24 4.59
C ASN A 109 -11.23 14.36 3.36
N VAL A 110 -12.25 13.67 2.84
CA VAL A 110 -12.13 12.85 1.63
C VAL A 110 -11.82 13.72 0.41
N TRP A 111 -12.45 14.88 0.29
CA TRP A 111 -12.15 15.81 -0.79
C TRP A 111 -10.70 16.31 -0.75
N LEU A 112 -10.20 16.68 0.44
CA LEU A 112 -8.79 17.06 0.61
C LEU A 112 -7.83 15.92 0.25
N ASN A 113 -8.15 14.69 0.62
CA ASN A 113 -7.37 13.51 0.23
C ASN A 113 -7.34 13.34 -1.29
N ILE A 114 -8.48 13.49 -1.98
CA ILE A 114 -8.58 13.41 -3.44
C ILE A 114 -7.74 14.50 -4.13
N LEU A 115 -7.79 15.74 -3.64
CA LEU A 115 -6.99 16.84 -4.17
C LEU A 115 -5.49 16.61 -3.97
N GLN A 116 -5.08 16.07 -2.82
CA GLN A 116 -3.68 15.75 -2.60
C GLN A 116 -3.23 14.56 -3.46
N LEU A 117 -4.11 13.57 -3.68
CA LEU A 117 -3.85 12.42 -4.53
C LEU A 117 -3.61 12.86 -5.98
N SER A 118 -4.47 13.75 -6.52
CA SER A 118 -4.36 14.25 -7.89
C SER A 118 -3.09 15.05 -8.16
N ARG A 119 -2.56 15.74 -7.14
CA ARG A 119 -1.28 16.48 -7.20
C ARG A 119 -0.06 15.58 -7.11
N SER A 120 -0.15 14.53 -6.28
CA SER A 120 1.02 13.72 -5.90
C SER A 120 1.26 12.56 -6.86
N VAL A 121 0.19 12.00 -7.43
CA VAL A 121 0.25 10.78 -8.25
C VAL A 121 -0.29 11.07 -9.66
N PRO A 122 0.56 10.97 -10.70
CA PRO A 122 0.18 11.35 -12.07
C PRO A 122 -1.05 10.63 -12.62
N VAL A 123 -1.27 9.37 -12.21
CA VAL A 123 -2.39 8.55 -12.69
C VAL A 123 -3.74 9.11 -12.25
N PHE A 124 -3.79 9.87 -11.15
CA PHE A 124 -5.01 10.44 -10.56
C PHE A 124 -5.19 11.94 -10.85
N ARG A 125 -4.42 12.51 -11.78
CA ARG A 125 -4.43 13.95 -12.04
C ARG A 125 -5.81 14.49 -12.43
N ASP A 126 -6.58 13.69 -13.16
CA ASP A 126 -7.93 13.95 -13.66
C ASP A 126 -9.05 13.44 -12.72
N LEU A 127 -8.71 12.91 -11.54
CA LEU A 127 -9.67 12.36 -10.58
C LEU A 127 -10.75 13.38 -10.15
N PRO A 128 -10.41 14.64 -9.79
CA PRO A 128 -11.42 15.64 -9.44
C PRO A 128 -12.41 15.92 -10.58
N GLU A 129 -11.93 15.98 -11.83
CA GLU A 129 -12.76 16.18 -13.01
C GLU A 129 -13.62 14.96 -13.32
N SER A 130 -13.09 13.75 -13.12
CA SER A 130 -13.82 12.49 -13.28
C SER A 130 -15.00 12.39 -12.31
N LEU A 131 -14.80 12.79 -11.05
CA LEU A 131 -15.84 12.85 -10.02
C LEU A 131 -16.97 13.78 -10.45
N VAL A 132 -16.64 14.96 -10.97
CA VAL A 132 -17.64 15.93 -11.46
C VAL A 132 -18.41 15.39 -12.67
N ARG A 133 -17.70 14.75 -13.61
CA ARG A 133 -18.29 14.23 -14.85
C ARG A 133 -19.24 13.06 -14.60
N ASN A 134 -18.89 12.16 -13.68
CA ASN A 134 -19.58 10.88 -13.45
C ASN A 134 -20.09 10.72 -12.00
N ASP A 135 -20.69 11.77 -11.44
CA ASP A 135 -21.17 11.84 -10.04
C ASP A 135 -21.92 10.58 -9.59
N GLN A 136 -22.92 10.14 -10.36
CA GLN A 136 -23.76 9.00 -9.99
C GLN A 136 -22.98 7.70 -9.86
N LEU A 137 -22.01 7.46 -10.75
CA LEU A 137 -21.16 6.25 -10.70
C LEU A 137 -20.19 6.30 -9.51
N TRP A 138 -19.59 7.47 -9.25
CA TRP A 138 -18.70 7.65 -8.11
C TRP A 138 -19.42 7.57 -6.78
N LYS A 139 -20.63 8.13 -6.69
CA LYS A 139 -21.47 8.03 -5.51
C LYS A 139 -21.89 6.58 -5.27
N HIS A 140 -22.31 5.86 -6.32
CA HIS A 140 -22.62 4.43 -6.19
C HIS A 140 -21.39 3.65 -5.69
N TRP A 141 -20.22 3.86 -6.30
CA TRP A 141 -18.98 3.22 -5.85
C TRP A 141 -18.62 3.59 -4.41
N TYR A 142 -18.85 4.83 -4.00
CA TYR A 142 -18.61 5.29 -2.63
C TYR A 142 -19.55 4.63 -1.62
N ASP A 143 -20.82 4.44 -1.98
CA ASP A 143 -21.87 3.88 -1.11
C ASP A 143 -21.81 2.33 -1.00
N GLU A 144 -20.98 1.66 -1.82
CA GLU A 144 -20.76 0.22 -1.74
C GLU A 144 -20.15 -0.22 -0.41
N ASP A 145 -20.52 -1.41 0.08
CA ASP A 145 -19.95 -1.97 1.31
C ASP A 145 -18.48 -2.37 1.15
N ALA A 146 -18.12 -2.86 -0.03
CA ALA A 146 -16.79 -3.35 -0.40
C ALA A 146 -16.31 -2.70 -1.72
N PRO A 147 -16.05 -1.38 -1.73
CA PRO A 147 -15.66 -0.64 -2.93
C PRO A 147 -14.40 -1.19 -3.59
N GLU A 148 -13.48 -1.76 -2.80
CA GLU A 148 -12.25 -2.38 -3.29
C GLU A 148 -12.46 -3.63 -4.16
N GLN A 149 -13.64 -4.24 -4.11
CA GLN A 149 -14.03 -5.40 -4.95
C GLN A 149 -14.81 -5.00 -6.19
N THR A 150 -15.25 -3.74 -6.25
CA THR A 150 -16.03 -3.21 -7.37
C THR A 150 -15.12 -2.48 -8.36
N ARG A 151 -15.56 -2.42 -9.63
CA ARG A 151 -14.81 -1.77 -10.70
C ARG A 151 -14.71 -0.27 -10.41
N ILE A 152 -13.50 0.28 -10.42
CA ILE A 152 -13.28 1.71 -10.18
C ILE A 152 -13.74 2.49 -11.42
N PRO A 153 -14.70 3.43 -11.31
CA PRO A 153 -15.18 4.23 -12.43
C PRO A 153 -14.01 4.95 -13.11
N ASP A 154 -13.93 4.96 -14.44
CA ASP A 154 -12.93 5.71 -15.24
C ASP A 154 -11.43 5.37 -15.05
N PHE A 155 -11.05 4.56 -14.05
CA PHE A 155 -9.64 4.31 -13.73
C PHE A 155 -9.23 2.84 -13.75
N GLU A 156 -10.16 1.86 -13.68
CA GLU A 156 -9.84 0.44 -13.49
C GLU A 156 -8.65 -0.09 -14.32
N GLU A 157 -8.60 0.24 -15.61
CA GLU A 157 -7.63 -0.34 -16.56
C GLU A 157 -6.21 0.25 -16.45
N ARG A 158 -6.06 1.42 -15.81
CA ARG A 158 -4.78 2.13 -15.69
C ARG A 158 -4.15 2.05 -14.29
N LEU A 159 -4.84 1.43 -13.32
CA LEU A 159 -4.40 1.38 -11.93
C LEU A 159 -3.61 0.11 -11.61
N THR A 160 -2.45 0.29 -10.98
CA THR A 160 -1.77 -0.82 -10.31
C THR A 160 -2.47 -1.18 -9.00
N THR A 161 -2.17 -2.35 -8.44
CA THR A 161 -2.71 -2.77 -7.12
C THR A 161 -2.43 -1.74 -6.02
N PHE A 162 -1.27 -1.08 -6.06
CA PHE A 162 -0.93 -0.04 -5.08
C PHE A 162 -1.73 1.25 -5.32
N ASP A 163 -1.99 1.62 -6.57
CA ASP A 163 -2.82 2.78 -6.88
C ASP A 163 -4.26 2.56 -6.40
N LYS A 164 -4.81 1.34 -6.57
CA LYS A 164 -6.12 0.97 -6.01
C LYS A 164 -6.14 1.13 -4.48
N LEU A 165 -5.09 0.66 -3.79
CA LEU A 165 -4.95 0.85 -2.34
C LEU A 165 -4.94 2.34 -1.96
N LEU A 166 -4.21 3.18 -2.69
CA LEU A 166 -4.17 4.63 -2.45
C LEU A 166 -5.52 5.30 -2.65
N LEU A 167 -6.26 4.91 -3.69
CA LEU A 167 -7.58 5.45 -3.97
C LEU A 167 -8.56 5.07 -2.86
N VAL A 168 -8.62 3.78 -2.50
CA VAL A 168 -9.47 3.30 -1.39
C VAL A 168 -9.09 4.01 -0.10
N ARG A 169 -7.79 4.13 0.22
CA ARG A 169 -7.33 4.88 1.40
C ARG A 169 -7.74 6.35 1.37
N SER A 170 -7.78 6.98 0.20
CA SER A 170 -8.11 8.42 0.09
C SER A 170 -9.61 8.66 0.20
N VAL A 171 -10.43 7.73 -0.28
CA VAL A 171 -11.88 7.90 -0.42
C VAL A 171 -12.68 7.20 0.68
N ARG A 172 -12.31 5.97 1.04
CA ARG A 172 -12.95 5.12 2.06
C ARG A 172 -11.89 4.63 3.04
N GLU A 173 -11.47 5.54 3.93
CA GLU A 173 -10.41 5.28 4.91
C GLU A 173 -10.72 4.05 5.79
N ASP A 174 -12.01 3.79 6.04
CA ASP A 174 -12.54 2.66 6.79
C ASP A 174 -12.25 1.30 6.15
N ARG A 175 -12.03 1.25 4.82
CA ARG A 175 -11.77 0.03 4.06
C ARG A 175 -10.28 -0.23 3.80
N ALA A 176 -9.42 0.74 4.10
CA ALA A 176 -8.02 0.67 3.70
C ALA A 176 -7.16 -0.25 4.56
N LEU A 177 -7.44 -0.34 5.86
CA LEU A 177 -6.68 -1.14 6.83
C LEU A 177 -7.61 -1.59 7.97
N LEU A 178 -8.17 -2.80 7.84
CA LEU A 178 -8.78 -3.59 8.92
C LEU A 178 -8.09 -4.96 9.01
#